data_AF-C1F9Y0-F1
#
_entry.id   AF-C1F9Y0-F1
#
_cell.length_a   1.000
_cell.length_b   1.000
_cell.length_c   1.000
_cell.angle_alpha   90.00
_cell.angle_beta   90.00
_cell.angle_gamma   90.00
#
_symmetry.space_group_name_H-M   'P 1'
#
loop_
_entity.id
_entity.type
_entity.pdbx_description
1 polymer ?
#
loop_
_entity_poly.entity_id
_entity_poly.type
_entity_poly.pdbx_seq_one_letter_code
_entity_poly.pdbx_strand_id
1 'polypeptide(L)'
;MNPESAADADVAGKHGAPLISNARLLELYAAMVRLAAREPRAQGRYEAVFAAMLAGIEAIDRITVTVPGPAAQLIENSATPLLPQPIEAPLSIATGIALTQQLQHPGAVVLAFATPDRLVPEAFREALRFAARHRLPILYVLLPSPRKLTGEDAFDWSGEAAIEGVISVPVDAHDVVALYRVAFEMMQRAREGTGPTLIDCKDIRLEKGDGNAIARMEAHLARKGLLEAGHRARITEEFLQAAGRVSRTPARRAKHTTFSA
;
A
#
# COMPACT_ATOMS: atom_id res chain seq x y z
N MET A 1 35.07 15.43 27.68
CA MET A 1 33.65 15.09 27.73
C MET A 1 32.87 16.24 27.12
N ASN A 2 32.36 16.06 25.91
CA ASN A 2 31.21 16.81 25.41
C ASN A 2 30.53 15.91 24.36
N PRO A 3 29.29 15.46 24.60
CA PRO A 3 28.52 14.65 23.65
C PRO A 3 27.63 15.57 22.81
N GLU A 4 27.62 15.39 21.50
CA GLU A 4 26.44 15.44 20.62
C GLU A 4 26.90 15.34 19.16
N SER A 5 27.19 14.10 18.78
CA SER A 5 27.20 13.65 17.40
C SER A 5 25.86 12.97 17.11
N ALA A 6 25.02 13.61 16.31
CA ALA A 6 24.03 12.94 15.47
C ALA A 6 23.63 13.94 14.37
N ALA A 7 24.62 14.28 13.54
CA ALA A 7 24.43 15.05 12.33
C ALA A 7 23.47 14.34 11.37
N ASP A 8 22.73 15.15 10.63
CA ASP A 8 21.88 14.81 9.49
C ASP A 8 22.33 13.57 8.72
N ALA A 9 21.58 12.49 8.84
CA ALA A 9 21.68 11.36 7.93
C ALA A 9 20.82 11.62 6.69
N ASP A 10 21.27 12.55 5.86
CA ASP A 10 20.82 12.66 4.47
C ASP A 10 21.46 11.50 3.70
N VAL A 11 20.73 10.37 3.60
CA VAL A 11 21.22 9.18 2.87
C VAL A 11 21.13 9.47 1.37
N ALA A 12 22.18 10.08 0.84
CA ALA A 12 22.36 10.35 -0.58
C ALA A 12 22.42 9.03 -1.38
N GLY A 13 21.66 8.95 -2.48
CA GLY A 13 21.84 7.89 -3.47
C GLY A 13 23.23 7.97 -4.11
N LYS A 14 23.64 6.93 -4.85
CA LYS A 14 25.01 6.74 -5.40
C LYS A 14 25.61 7.90 -6.21
N HIS A 15 24.90 9.01 -6.47
CA HIS A 15 25.41 10.21 -7.15
C HIS A 15 24.92 11.55 -6.58
N GLY A 16 24.54 11.64 -5.30
CA GLY A 16 24.16 12.91 -4.67
C GLY A 16 22.78 13.46 -5.10
N ALA A 17 22.05 12.77 -5.97
CA ALA A 17 20.64 13.02 -6.19
C ALA A 17 19.81 12.35 -5.07
N PRO A 18 18.77 13.02 -4.53
CA PRO A 18 17.84 12.35 -3.63
C PRO A 18 17.23 11.15 -4.34
N LEU A 19 17.17 10.01 -3.64
CA LEU A 19 16.62 8.73 -4.15
C LEU A 19 15.16 8.86 -4.61
N ILE A 20 14.46 9.93 -4.24
CA ILE A 20 13.12 10.30 -4.66
C ILE A 20 13.12 11.78 -5.08
N SER A 21 12.50 12.09 -6.22
CA SER A 21 12.37 13.47 -6.70
C SER A 21 11.39 14.28 -5.85
N ASN A 22 11.57 15.61 -5.78
CA ASN A 22 10.63 16.50 -5.08
C ASN A 22 9.20 16.36 -5.62
N ALA A 23 9.04 16.19 -6.94
CA ALA A 23 7.74 15.95 -7.56
C ALA A 23 7.10 14.67 -7.01
N ARG A 24 7.86 13.58 -6.88
CA ARG A 24 7.35 12.33 -6.33
C ARG A 24 6.97 12.44 -4.85
N LEU A 25 7.72 13.21 -4.05
CA LEU A 25 7.35 13.48 -2.65
C LEU A 25 5.99 14.20 -2.57
N LEU A 26 5.78 15.21 -3.41
CA LEU A 26 4.52 15.94 -3.49
C LEU A 26 3.36 15.05 -3.98
N GLU A 27 3.60 14.18 -4.95
CA GLU A 27 2.61 13.20 -5.41
C GLU A 27 2.19 12.23 -4.31
N LEU A 28 3.15 11.66 -3.58
CA LEU A 28 2.88 10.77 -2.44
C LEU A 28 2.10 11.49 -1.34
N TYR A 29 2.48 12.73 -1.01
CA TYR A 29 1.75 13.56 -0.07
C TYR A 29 0.30 13.81 -0.51
N ALA A 30 0.11 14.23 -1.77
CA ALA A 30 -1.23 14.48 -2.31
C ALA A 30 -2.08 13.20 -2.33
N ALA A 31 -1.49 12.05 -2.65
CA ALA A 31 -2.17 10.76 -2.58
C ALA A 31 -2.66 10.45 -1.16
N MET A 32 -1.80 10.61 -0.15
CA MET A 32 -2.19 10.41 1.26
C MET A 32 -3.31 11.36 1.70
N VAL A 33 -3.22 12.65 1.34
CA VAL A 33 -4.26 13.64 1.69
C VAL A 33 -5.60 13.29 1.06
N ARG A 34 -5.61 12.84 -0.21
CA ARG A 34 -6.84 12.39 -0.90
C ARG A 34 -7.45 11.16 -0.23
N LEU A 35 -6.61 10.19 0.15
CA LEU A 35 -7.05 8.99 0.88
C LEU A 35 -7.69 9.37 2.23
N ALA A 36 -7.04 10.24 3.00
CA ALA A 36 -7.57 10.73 4.28
C ALA A 36 -8.87 11.54 4.12
N ALA A 37 -9.02 12.31 3.04
CA ALA A 37 -10.22 13.09 2.76
C ALA A 37 -11.46 12.21 2.47
N ARG A 38 -11.28 11.00 1.90
CA ARG A 38 -12.39 10.06 1.65
C ARG A 38 -12.89 9.40 2.92
N GLU A 39 -11.98 8.98 3.80
CA GLU A 39 -12.33 8.28 5.04
C GLU A 39 -11.74 8.95 6.27
N PRO A 40 -12.35 10.06 6.73
CA PRO A 40 -11.89 10.77 7.92
C PRO A 40 -11.82 9.90 9.18
N ARG A 41 -12.64 8.84 9.25
CA ARG A 41 -12.66 7.88 10.37
C ARG A 41 -11.50 6.87 10.36
N ALA A 42 -10.87 6.66 9.20
CA ALA A 42 -9.73 5.76 9.04
C ALA A 42 -8.38 6.49 9.08
N GLN A 43 -8.39 7.80 9.36
CA GLN A 43 -7.23 8.66 9.24
C GLN A 43 -6.04 8.17 10.09
N GLY A 44 -4.85 8.13 9.48
CA GLY A 44 -3.59 7.75 10.10
C GLY A 44 -3.40 6.24 10.27
N ARG A 45 -3.99 5.42 9.39
CA ARG A 45 -3.83 3.95 9.46
C ARG A 45 -3.11 3.36 8.26
N TYR A 46 -3.54 3.70 7.06
CA TYR A 46 -3.10 3.00 5.84
C TYR A 46 -2.74 3.94 4.68
N GLU A 47 -2.85 5.26 4.87
CA GLU A 47 -2.69 6.23 3.78
C GLU A 47 -1.29 6.15 3.16
N ALA A 48 -0.25 6.07 3.98
CA ALA A 48 1.12 5.91 3.49
C ALA A 48 1.31 4.59 2.76
N VAL A 49 0.78 3.49 3.29
CA VAL A 49 0.87 2.16 2.66
C VAL A 49 0.22 2.19 1.28
N PHE A 50 -1.03 2.64 1.17
CA PHE A 50 -1.71 2.69 -0.12
C PHE A 50 -1.09 3.71 -1.07
N ALA A 51 -0.73 4.91 -0.60
CA ALA A 51 -0.08 5.93 -1.44
C ALA A 51 1.23 5.41 -2.04
N ALA A 52 2.04 4.71 -1.24
CA ALA A 52 3.31 4.15 -1.70
C ALA A 52 3.12 2.94 -2.62
N MET A 53 2.32 1.96 -2.22
CA MET A 53 2.14 0.71 -2.98
C MET A 53 1.47 0.95 -4.33
N LEU A 54 0.53 1.89 -4.40
CA LEU A 54 -0.20 2.18 -5.64
C LEU A 54 0.54 3.14 -6.57
N ALA A 55 1.61 3.82 -6.12
CA ALA A 55 2.35 4.78 -6.94
C ALA A 55 3.11 4.15 -8.12
N GLY A 56 3.40 2.85 -8.05
CA GLY A 56 4.12 2.09 -9.07
C GLY A 56 3.26 1.13 -9.89
N ILE A 57 1.94 1.15 -9.69
CA ILE A 57 1.02 0.21 -10.36
C ILE A 57 0.70 0.66 -11.77
N GLU A 58 0.71 -0.30 -12.68
CA GLU A 58 0.41 -0.17 -14.10
C GLU A 58 -0.94 -0.82 -14.45
N ALA A 59 -1.50 -0.49 -15.62
CA ALA A 59 -2.80 -1.03 -16.06
C ALA A 59 -2.79 -2.56 -16.26
N ILE A 60 -1.61 -3.15 -16.48
CA ILE A 60 -1.42 -4.59 -16.65
C ILE A 60 -1.49 -5.35 -15.32
N ASP A 61 -1.28 -4.67 -14.19
CA ASP A 61 -1.21 -5.29 -12.88
C ASP A 61 -2.58 -5.67 -12.33
N ARG A 62 -2.58 -6.39 -11.21
CA ARG A 62 -3.80 -6.71 -10.46
C ARG A 62 -3.63 -6.37 -9.00
N ILE A 63 -4.74 -5.94 -8.40
CA ILE A 63 -4.81 -5.66 -6.98
C ILE A 63 -5.85 -6.59 -6.37
N THR A 64 -5.49 -7.24 -5.29
CA THR A 64 -6.42 -8.03 -4.49
C THR A 64 -6.42 -7.56 -3.05
N VAL A 65 -7.58 -7.63 -2.40
CA VAL A 65 -7.74 -7.28 -0.99
C VAL A 65 -8.46 -8.42 -0.27
N THR A 66 -7.95 -8.86 0.89
CA THR A 66 -8.62 -9.91 1.68
C THR A 66 -9.75 -9.39 2.57
N VAL A 67 -9.97 -8.07 2.60
CA VAL A 67 -10.95 -7.44 3.50
C VAL A 67 -11.95 -6.60 2.70
N PRO A 68 -13.26 -6.85 2.82
CA PRO A 68 -14.28 -5.87 2.49
C PRO A 68 -14.25 -4.77 3.56
N GLY A 69 -14.08 -3.52 3.15
CA GLY A 69 -14.07 -2.38 4.09
C GLY A 69 -13.30 -1.16 3.59
N PRO A 70 -12.93 -0.25 4.51
CA PRO A 70 -12.19 0.97 4.22
C PRO A 70 -11.02 0.78 3.25
N ALA A 71 -10.21 -0.26 3.45
CA ALA A 71 -9.09 -0.61 2.57
C ALA A 71 -9.50 -0.88 1.10
N ALA A 72 -10.56 -1.66 0.86
CA ALA A 72 -11.06 -1.91 -0.50
C ALA A 72 -11.58 -0.61 -1.13
N GLN A 73 -12.33 0.19 -0.37
CA GLN A 73 -12.86 1.48 -0.81
C GLN A 73 -11.75 2.51 -1.06
N LEU A 74 -10.68 2.50 -0.28
CA LEU A 74 -9.50 3.36 -0.44
C LEU A 74 -8.76 3.06 -1.75
N ILE A 75 -8.72 1.80 -2.18
CA ILE A 75 -8.08 1.41 -3.44
C ILE A 75 -9.03 1.60 -4.63
N GLU A 76 -10.27 1.12 -4.54
CA GLU A 76 -11.32 1.31 -5.57
C GLU A 76 -11.54 2.78 -5.90
N ASN A 77 -11.37 3.63 -4.89
CA ASN A 77 -11.52 5.06 -4.98
C ASN A 77 -10.18 5.75 -4.66
N SER A 78 -9.06 5.19 -5.13
CA SER A 78 -7.87 6.01 -5.34
C SER A 78 -8.17 6.91 -6.55
N ALA A 79 -7.83 8.20 -6.50
CA ALA A 79 -8.24 9.22 -7.47
C ALA A 79 -7.67 9.05 -8.90
N THR A 80 -7.18 7.85 -9.22
CA THR A 80 -6.43 7.53 -10.42
C THR A 80 -7.28 6.59 -11.28
N PRO A 81 -8.06 7.12 -12.24
CA PRO A 81 -9.01 6.33 -13.05
C PRO A 81 -8.36 5.24 -13.93
N LEU A 82 -7.03 5.12 -13.91
CA LEU A 82 -6.25 4.15 -14.66
C LEU A 82 -5.82 2.93 -13.83
N LEU A 83 -6.11 2.89 -12.52
CA LEU A 83 -5.76 1.75 -11.69
C LEU A 83 -6.74 0.58 -11.91
N PRO A 84 -6.25 -0.67 -11.90
CA PRO A 84 -7.10 -1.85 -11.99
C PRO A 84 -8.05 -1.90 -10.79
N GLN A 85 -9.29 -2.31 -11.02
CA GLN A 85 -10.26 -2.48 -9.92
C GLN A 85 -9.77 -3.59 -8.98
N PRO A 86 -9.78 -3.36 -7.66
CA PRO A 86 -9.46 -4.39 -6.67
C PRO A 86 -10.40 -5.57 -6.77
N ILE A 87 -9.85 -6.77 -6.59
CA ILE A 87 -10.61 -8.00 -6.48
C ILE A 87 -10.61 -8.40 -4.99
N GLU A 88 -11.80 -8.51 -4.39
CA GLU A 88 -11.93 -9.10 -3.06
C GLU A 88 -11.63 -10.60 -3.14
N ALA A 89 -10.53 -11.02 -2.52
CA ALA A 89 -10.05 -12.38 -2.63
C ALA A 89 -9.11 -12.74 -1.46
N PRO A 90 -9.18 -13.97 -0.92
CA PRO A 90 -8.17 -14.45 0.03
C PRO A 90 -6.81 -14.58 -0.66
N LEU A 91 -5.72 -14.60 0.13
CA LEU A 91 -4.35 -14.64 -0.42
C LEU A 91 -4.06 -15.87 -1.29
N SER A 92 -4.72 -17.00 -1.04
CA SER A 92 -4.63 -18.18 -1.89
C SER A 92 -5.15 -17.93 -3.32
N ILE A 93 -6.26 -17.21 -3.45
CA ILE A 93 -6.81 -16.81 -4.75
C ILE A 93 -5.94 -15.74 -5.40
N ALA A 94 -5.43 -14.77 -4.63
CA ALA A 94 -4.45 -13.79 -5.14
C ALA A 94 -3.20 -14.48 -5.72
N THR A 95 -2.73 -15.54 -5.06
CA THR A 95 -1.61 -16.37 -5.52
C THR A 95 -1.93 -17.07 -6.84
N GLY A 96 -3.15 -17.60 -6.99
CA GLY A 96 -3.63 -18.15 -8.27
C GLY A 96 -3.72 -17.09 -9.38
N ILE A 97 -4.16 -15.87 -9.06
CA ILE A 97 -4.16 -14.73 -9.99
C ILE A 97 -2.72 -14.42 -10.44
N ALA A 98 -1.75 -14.46 -9.53
CA ALA A 98 -0.34 -14.21 -9.87
C ALA A 98 0.23 -15.27 -10.81
N LEU A 99 -0.16 -16.54 -10.65
CA LEU A 99 0.18 -17.60 -11.61
C LEU A 99 -0.41 -17.30 -13.00
N THR A 100 -1.69 -16.89 -13.06
CA THR A 100 -2.33 -16.51 -14.32
C THR A 100 -1.63 -15.31 -14.96
N GLN A 101 -1.28 -14.28 -14.18
CA GLN A 101 -0.54 -13.10 -14.66
C GLN A 101 0.83 -13.50 -15.22
N GLN A 102 1.57 -14.37 -14.53
CA GLN A 102 2.85 -14.89 -15.03
C GLN A 102 2.71 -15.58 -16.39
N LEU A 103 1.62 -16.32 -16.62
CA LEU A 103 1.39 -17.08 -17.84
C LEU A 103 0.85 -16.24 -19.00
N GLN A 104 -0.01 -15.25 -18.71
CA GLN A 104 -0.76 -14.50 -19.73
C GLN A 104 -0.23 -13.08 -19.97
N HIS A 105 0.40 -12.49 -18.97
CA HIS A 105 0.84 -11.10 -18.97
C HIS A 105 2.26 -10.98 -18.40
N PRO A 106 3.29 -11.45 -19.13
CA PRO A 106 4.67 -11.34 -18.68
C PRO A 106 5.03 -9.91 -18.29
N GLY A 107 5.64 -9.74 -17.11
CA GLY A 107 5.97 -8.44 -16.55
C GLY A 107 4.84 -7.77 -15.75
N ALA A 108 3.65 -8.37 -15.64
CA ALA A 108 2.60 -7.90 -14.73
C ALA A 108 2.84 -8.40 -13.29
N VAL A 109 2.41 -7.60 -12.31
CA VAL A 109 2.53 -7.89 -10.87
C VAL A 109 1.16 -7.97 -10.22
N VAL A 110 1.05 -8.76 -9.16
CA VAL A 110 -0.10 -8.78 -8.25
C VAL A 110 0.27 -8.15 -6.92
N LEU A 111 -0.46 -7.12 -6.50
CA LEU A 111 -0.43 -6.62 -5.12
C LEU A 111 -1.56 -7.26 -4.33
N ALA A 112 -1.21 -8.00 -3.28
CA ALA A 112 -2.18 -8.69 -2.43
C ALA A 112 -2.17 -8.14 -1.01
N PHE A 113 -3.14 -7.27 -0.71
CA PHE A 113 -3.28 -6.65 0.60
C PHE A 113 -4.04 -7.57 1.55
N ALA A 114 -3.53 -7.72 2.77
CA ALA A 114 -4.22 -8.41 3.85
C ALA A 114 -3.94 -7.79 5.21
N THR A 115 -4.85 -7.99 6.17
CA THR A 115 -4.58 -7.69 7.58
C THR A 115 -4.31 -9.00 8.34
N PRO A 116 -3.35 -9.00 9.29
CA PRO A 116 -2.98 -10.19 10.06
C PRO A 116 -4.15 -10.90 10.76
N ASP A 117 -5.16 -10.16 11.22
CA ASP A 117 -6.35 -10.69 11.90
C ASP A 117 -7.26 -11.54 11.00
N ARG A 118 -7.04 -11.51 9.68
CA ARG A 118 -7.80 -12.27 8.69
C ARG A 118 -7.01 -13.44 8.10
N LEU A 119 -5.77 -13.64 8.54
CA LEU A 119 -4.93 -14.71 8.05
C LEU A 119 -5.08 -15.97 8.89
N VAL A 120 -5.07 -17.10 8.19
CA VAL A 120 -4.89 -18.41 8.79
C VAL A 120 -3.44 -18.82 8.51
N PRO A 121 -2.60 -19.05 9.55
CA PRO A 121 -1.17 -19.29 9.37
C PRO A 121 -0.83 -20.37 8.36
N GLU A 122 -1.45 -21.53 8.46
CA GLU A 122 -1.18 -22.68 7.58
C GLU A 122 -1.54 -22.36 6.13
N ALA A 123 -2.70 -21.75 5.90
CA ALA A 123 -3.14 -21.37 4.56
C ALA A 123 -2.21 -20.32 3.92
N PHE A 124 -1.68 -19.39 4.72
CA PHE A 124 -0.75 -18.40 4.20
C PHE A 124 0.64 -19.00 3.94
N ARG A 125 1.16 -19.88 4.81
CA ARG A 125 2.40 -20.63 4.52
C ARG A 125 2.30 -21.41 3.22
N GLU A 126 1.19 -22.09 2.97
CA GLU A 126 0.96 -22.80 1.71
C GLU A 126 0.98 -21.86 0.49
N ALA A 127 0.33 -20.70 0.60
CA ALA A 127 0.34 -19.68 -0.45
C ALA A 127 1.77 -19.16 -0.72
N LEU A 128 2.53 -18.84 0.34
CA LEU A 128 3.93 -18.40 0.25
C LEU A 128 4.82 -19.46 -0.40
N ARG A 129 4.74 -20.71 0.06
CA ARG A 129 5.50 -21.84 -0.50
C ARG A 129 5.21 -22.05 -1.97
N PHE A 130 3.93 -21.99 -2.35
CA PHE A 130 3.52 -22.12 -3.75
C PHE A 130 4.08 -20.96 -4.58
N ALA A 131 3.93 -19.73 -4.10
CA ALA A 131 4.45 -18.55 -4.78
C ALA A 131 5.98 -18.60 -4.96
N ALA A 132 6.71 -19.02 -3.94
CA ALA A 132 8.16 -19.13 -3.96
C ALA A 132 8.61 -20.20 -4.98
N ARG A 133 8.01 -21.39 -4.92
CA ARG A 133 8.30 -22.51 -5.83
C ARG A 133 8.13 -22.13 -7.30
N HIS A 134 7.11 -21.34 -7.60
CA HIS A 134 6.78 -20.92 -8.96
C HIS A 134 7.35 -19.54 -9.34
N ARG A 135 8.11 -18.89 -8.44
CA ARG A 135 8.63 -17.53 -8.61
C ARG A 135 7.56 -16.55 -9.10
N LEU A 136 6.40 -16.58 -8.46
CA LEU A 136 5.24 -15.80 -8.89
C LEU A 136 5.48 -14.28 -8.73
N PRO A 137 4.96 -13.46 -9.64
CA PRO A 137 5.10 -12.00 -9.58
C PRO A 137 4.07 -11.40 -8.61
N ILE A 138 4.20 -11.70 -7.32
CA ILE A 138 3.26 -11.26 -6.28
C ILE A 138 3.97 -10.58 -5.11
N LEU A 139 3.44 -9.43 -4.70
CA LEU A 139 3.79 -8.77 -3.45
C LEU A 139 2.63 -8.95 -2.48
N TYR A 140 2.85 -9.72 -1.42
CA TYR A 140 1.96 -9.79 -0.28
C TYR A 140 2.21 -8.56 0.59
N VAL A 141 1.21 -7.70 0.75
CA VAL A 141 1.30 -6.48 1.56
C VAL A 141 0.46 -6.70 2.82
N LEU A 142 1.14 -6.98 3.94
CA LEU A 142 0.45 -7.08 5.23
C LEU A 142 0.30 -5.70 5.84
N LEU A 143 -0.94 -5.27 5.97
CA LEU A 143 -1.32 -4.04 6.63
C LEU A 143 -1.16 -4.18 8.15
N PRO A 144 -0.93 -3.07 8.89
CA PRO A 144 -0.97 -3.12 10.34
C PRO A 144 -2.31 -3.67 10.84
N SER A 145 -2.27 -4.46 11.90
CA SER A 145 -3.50 -4.94 12.53
C SER A 145 -4.31 -3.76 13.08
N PRO A 146 -5.64 -3.71 12.89
CA PRO A 146 -6.49 -2.67 13.47
C PRO A 146 -6.58 -2.75 15.00
N ARG A 147 -6.06 -3.83 15.60
CA ARG A 147 -5.98 -4.05 17.05
C ARG A 147 -4.53 -4.33 17.42
N LYS A 148 -4.13 -3.92 18.64
CA LYS A 148 -2.84 -4.35 19.18
C LYS A 148 -2.87 -5.87 19.36
N LEU A 149 -2.00 -6.56 18.65
CA LEU A 149 -1.75 -7.99 18.84
C LEU A 149 -0.63 -8.12 19.88
N THR A 150 -0.83 -8.96 20.89
CA THR A 150 0.13 -9.15 21.99
C THR A 150 0.24 -10.62 22.37
N GLY A 151 1.41 -11.05 22.83
CA GLY A 151 1.61 -12.45 23.26
C GLY A 151 1.44 -13.41 22.08
N GLU A 152 0.62 -14.44 22.26
CA GLU A 152 0.37 -15.49 21.26
C GLU A 152 -0.35 -14.98 20.00
N ASP A 153 -1.03 -13.84 20.07
CA ASP A 153 -1.66 -13.18 18.92
C ASP A 153 -0.64 -12.51 17.98
N ALA A 154 0.58 -12.24 18.48
CA ALA A 154 1.65 -11.62 17.71
C ALA A 154 2.41 -12.70 16.92
N PHE A 155 1.85 -13.08 15.78
CA PHE A 155 2.44 -14.06 14.88
C PHE A 155 3.56 -13.46 14.01
N ASP A 156 4.72 -14.11 13.92
CA ASP A 156 5.86 -13.65 13.12
C ASP A 156 5.73 -14.03 11.63
N TRP A 157 4.93 -13.25 10.91
CA TRP A 157 4.74 -13.42 9.47
C TRP A 157 6.02 -13.27 8.66
N SER A 158 6.95 -12.43 9.12
CA SER A 158 8.22 -12.19 8.42
C SER A 158 9.15 -13.40 8.51
N GLY A 159 9.27 -14.01 9.69
CA GLY A 159 10.01 -15.26 9.88
C GLY A 159 9.42 -16.40 9.05
N GLU A 160 8.10 -16.52 9.02
CA GLU A 160 7.39 -17.56 8.28
C GLU A 160 7.56 -17.41 6.75
N ALA A 161 7.52 -16.19 6.23
CA ALA A 161 7.87 -15.94 4.84
C ALA A 161 9.30 -16.36 4.51
N ALA A 162 10.26 -16.07 5.39
CA ALA A 162 11.65 -16.48 5.19
C ALA A 162 11.81 -18.01 5.18
N ILE A 163 11.11 -18.73 6.06
CA ILE A 163 11.08 -20.21 6.08
C ILE A 163 10.57 -20.78 4.75
N GLU A 164 9.53 -20.16 4.18
CA GLU A 164 8.96 -20.58 2.89
C GLU A 164 9.74 -20.07 1.66
N GLY A 165 10.89 -19.44 1.86
CA GLY A 165 11.77 -18.96 0.78
C GLY A 165 11.28 -17.67 0.10
N VAL A 166 10.44 -16.89 0.79
CA VAL A 166 9.92 -15.59 0.33
C VAL A 166 10.71 -14.47 1.00
N ILE A 167 11.12 -13.47 0.22
CA ILE A 167 11.77 -12.27 0.75
C ILE A 167 10.76 -11.55 1.64
N SER A 168 11.11 -11.28 2.89
CA SER A 168 10.29 -10.44 3.78
C SER A 168 10.97 -9.12 4.08
N VAL A 169 10.21 -8.02 3.96
CA VAL A 169 10.67 -6.66 4.25
C VAL A 169 9.71 -6.01 5.25
N PRO A 170 10.05 -5.97 6.54
CA PRO A 170 9.34 -5.17 7.52
C PRO A 170 9.53 -3.68 7.26
N VAL A 171 8.46 -2.89 7.26
CA VAL A 171 8.52 -1.44 7.00
C VAL A 171 7.59 -0.69 7.96
N ASP A 172 7.99 0.50 8.43
CA ASP A 172 7.10 1.40 9.18
C ASP A 172 5.92 1.82 8.28
N ALA A 173 4.70 1.48 8.70
CA ALA A 173 3.47 1.77 7.97
C ALA A 173 3.17 3.28 7.85
N HIS A 174 3.88 4.13 8.58
CA HIS A 174 3.72 5.59 8.56
C HIS A 174 4.85 6.31 7.81
N ASP A 175 5.88 5.59 7.36
CA ASP A 175 6.97 6.14 6.55
C ASP A 175 6.71 5.89 5.06
N VAL A 176 5.99 6.81 4.42
CA VAL A 176 5.63 6.72 2.99
C VAL A 176 6.86 6.68 2.08
N VAL A 177 7.98 7.27 2.49
CA VAL A 177 9.23 7.31 1.70
C VAL A 177 9.88 5.94 1.73
N ALA A 178 9.98 5.31 2.90
CA ALA A 178 10.47 3.95 3.03
C ALA A 178 9.58 2.95 2.30
N LEU A 179 8.26 3.04 2.49
CA LEU A 179 7.27 2.20 1.81
C LEU A 179 7.38 2.33 0.29
N TYR A 180 7.50 3.54 -0.26
CA TYR A 180 7.60 3.74 -1.70
C TYR A 180 8.87 3.10 -2.28
N ARG A 181 10.00 3.23 -1.58
CA ARG A 181 11.27 2.63 -2.02
C ARG A 181 11.20 1.12 -2.04
N VAL A 182 10.66 0.52 -0.98
CA VAL A 182 10.47 -0.93 -0.90
C VAL A 182 9.48 -1.39 -1.97
N ALA A 183 8.35 -0.72 -2.11
CA ALA A 183 7.34 -1.04 -3.12
C ALA A 183 7.94 -1.01 -4.53
N PHE A 184 8.66 0.07 -4.88
CA PHE A 184 9.27 0.23 -6.19
C PHE A 184 10.29 -0.88 -6.48
N GLU A 185 11.24 -1.12 -5.58
CA GLU A 185 12.26 -2.15 -5.75
C GLU A 185 11.64 -3.55 -5.86
N MET A 186 10.70 -3.89 -4.96
CA MET A 186 10.09 -5.22 -4.93
C MET A 186 9.17 -5.45 -6.12
N MET A 187 8.47 -4.40 -6.62
CA MET A 187 7.71 -4.50 -7.86
C MET A 187 8.63 -4.77 -9.05
N GLN A 188 9.75 -4.04 -9.20
CA GLN A 188 10.69 -4.28 -10.31
C GLN A 188 11.23 -5.71 -10.28
N ARG A 189 11.65 -6.16 -9.09
CA ARG A 189 12.08 -7.55 -8.86
C ARG A 189 11.02 -8.59 -9.25
N ALA A 190 9.76 -8.34 -8.92
CA ALA A 190 8.66 -9.23 -9.31
C ALA A 190 8.44 -9.22 -10.84
N ARG A 191 8.53 -8.06 -11.49
CA ARG A 191 8.46 -7.93 -12.97
C ARG A 191 9.59 -8.70 -13.66
N GLU A 192 10.78 -8.73 -13.06
CA GLU A 192 11.95 -9.47 -13.53
C GLU A 192 11.88 -10.98 -13.26
N GLY A 193 10.82 -11.48 -12.62
CA GLY A 193 10.63 -12.90 -12.34
C GLY A 193 11.51 -13.44 -11.21
N THR A 194 11.98 -12.57 -10.30
CA THR A 194 12.81 -12.98 -9.15
C THR A 194 12.00 -13.64 -8.03
N GLY A 195 10.66 -13.63 -8.14
CA GLY A 195 9.75 -14.32 -7.24
C GLY A 195 8.98 -13.40 -6.30
N PRO A 196 8.24 -13.99 -5.34
CA PRO A 196 7.34 -13.25 -4.48
C PRO A 196 8.08 -12.45 -3.42
N THR A 197 7.38 -11.47 -2.85
CA THR A 197 7.84 -10.72 -1.68
C THR A 197 6.71 -10.54 -0.67
N LEU A 198 7.04 -10.59 0.61
CA LEU A 198 6.22 -10.11 1.72
C LEU A 198 6.70 -8.71 2.14
N ILE A 199 5.81 -7.73 2.11
CA ILE A 199 6.03 -6.41 2.71
C ILE A 199 5.17 -6.36 3.97
N ASP A 200 5.84 -6.42 5.12
CA ASP A 200 5.21 -6.52 6.43
C ASP A 200 5.12 -5.11 7.06
N CYS A 201 4.00 -4.43 6.85
CA CYS A 201 3.81 -3.05 7.30
C CYS A 201 3.51 -3.04 8.80
N LYS A 202 4.46 -2.52 9.58
CA LYS A 202 4.39 -2.47 11.04
C LYS A 202 3.89 -1.12 11.53
N ASP A 203 2.98 -1.12 12.49
CA ASP A 203 2.63 0.07 13.26
C ASP A 203 3.73 0.33 14.31
N ILE A 204 4.76 1.07 13.91
CA ILE A 204 5.87 1.45 14.77
C ILE A 204 5.59 2.85 15.32
N ARG A 205 5.49 2.98 16.64
CA ARG A 205 5.29 4.25 17.34
C ARG A 205 6.36 4.40 18.41
N LEU A 206 7.41 5.16 18.10
CA LEU A 206 8.49 5.43 19.04
C LEU A 206 8.13 6.64 19.91
N GLU A 207 7.47 7.63 19.32
CA GLU A 207 7.05 8.87 19.96
C GLU A 207 5.55 9.18 19.74
N LYS A 208 5.04 10.14 20.53
CA LYS A 208 3.66 10.60 20.41
C LYS A 208 3.50 11.40 19.11
N GLY A 209 2.83 10.79 18.13
CA GLY A 209 2.54 11.43 16.83
C GLY A 209 3.04 10.63 15.63
N ASP A 210 3.89 9.63 15.85
CA ASP A 210 4.49 8.81 14.80
C ASP A 210 3.48 8.07 13.92
N GLY A 211 2.28 7.84 14.45
CA GLY A 211 1.16 7.23 13.72
C GLY A 211 0.49 8.16 12.70
N ASN A 212 0.89 9.42 12.57
CA ASN A 212 0.31 10.34 11.59
C ASN A 212 1.26 10.54 10.41
N ALA A 213 1.15 9.67 9.41
CA ALA A 213 1.98 9.71 8.20
C ALA A 213 1.89 11.04 7.44
N ILE A 214 0.71 11.65 7.37
CA ILE A 214 0.52 12.95 6.71
C ILE A 214 1.31 14.04 7.44
N ALA A 215 1.20 14.13 8.77
CA ALA A 215 1.94 15.11 9.56
C ALA A 215 3.46 14.89 9.47
N ARG A 216 3.93 13.63 9.48
CA ARG A 216 5.35 13.28 9.26
C ARG A 216 5.83 13.78 7.90
N MET A 217 5.04 13.57 6.85
CA MET A 217 5.36 14.03 5.50
C MET A 217 5.30 15.56 5.39
N GLU A 218 4.35 16.23 6.04
CA GLU A 218 4.28 17.70 6.09
C GLU A 218 5.53 18.28 6.75
N ALA A 219 5.98 17.73 7.88
CA ALA A 219 7.23 18.13 8.53
C ALA A 219 8.45 17.90 7.62
N HIS A 220 8.48 16.81 6.85
CA HIS A 220 9.54 16.56 5.87
C HIS A 220 9.53 17.57 4.71
N LEU A 221 8.36 17.82 4.11
CA LEU A 221 8.19 18.78 3.01
C LEU A 221 8.47 20.22 3.45
N ALA A 222 8.06 20.60 4.66
CA ALA A 222 8.33 21.92 5.23
C ALA A 222 9.83 22.17 5.41
N ARG A 223 10.58 21.19 5.95
CA ARG A 223 12.04 21.28 6.06
C ARG A 223 12.73 21.43 4.69
N LYS A 224 12.15 20.85 3.64
CA LYS A 224 12.63 21.00 2.26
C LYS A 224 12.14 22.28 1.55
N GLY A 225 11.32 23.11 2.19
CA GLY A 225 10.73 24.30 1.57
C GLY A 225 9.71 23.98 0.47
N LEU A 226 9.13 22.77 0.47
CA LEU A 226 8.18 22.28 -0.53
C LEU A 226 6.71 22.39 -0.09
N LEU A 227 6.46 22.74 1.18
CA LEU A 227 5.10 22.85 1.72
C LEU A 227 4.65 24.31 1.79
N GLU A 228 3.62 24.65 1.03
CA GLU A 228 2.98 25.97 1.05
C GLU A 228 1.86 26.04 2.11
N ALA A 229 1.55 27.26 2.55
CA ALA A 229 0.38 27.49 3.39
C ALA A 229 -0.92 27.07 2.66
N GLY A 230 -1.77 26.31 3.35
CA GLY A 230 -3.05 25.84 2.80
C GLY A 230 -2.95 24.72 1.76
N HIS A 231 -1.76 24.17 1.50
CA HIS A 231 -1.56 23.10 0.50
C HIS A 231 -2.48 21.91 0.72
N ARG A 232 -2.60 21.43 1.98
CA ARG A 232 -3.51 20.34 2.35
C ARG A 232 -4.97 20.66 2.03
N ALA A 233 -5.43 21.86 2.38
CA ALA A 233 -6.82 22.27 2.19
C ALA A 233 -7.17 22.32 0.70
N ARG A 234 -6.26 22.85 -0.12
CA ARG A 234 -6.39 22.91 -1.57
C ARG A 234 -6.55 21.51 -2.19
N ILE A 235 -5.65 20.58 -1.85
CA ILE A 235 -5.72 19.18 -2.33
C ILE A 235 -7.03 18.52 -1.91
N THR A 236 -7.44 18.74 -0.66
CA THR A 236 -8.68 18.17 -0.12
C THR A 236 -9.91 18.71 -0.86
N GLU A 237 -9.98 20.02 -1.06
CA GLU A 237 -11.09 20.67 -1.75
C GLU A 237 -11.18 20.24 -3.22
N GLU A 238 -10.06 20.30 -3.96
CA GLU A 238 -10.00 19.86 -5.36
C GLU A 238 -10.50 18.42 -5.52
N PHE A 239 -10.09 17.55 -4.61
CA PHE A 239 -10.48 16.16 -4.61
C PHE A 239 -11.96 15.93 -4.31
N LEU A 240 -12.50 16.60 -3.28
CA LEU A 240 -13.92 16.50 -2.93
C LEU A 240 -14.81 17.07 -4.05
N GLN A 241 -14.39 18.16 -4.69
CA GLN A 241 -15.08 18.73 -5.86
C GLN A 241 -15.09 17.76 -7.05
N ALA A 242 -13.96 17.11 -7.34
CA ALA A 242 -13.87 16.10 -8.39
C ALA A 242 -14.76 14.89 -8.08
N ALA A 243 -14.74 14.38 -6.85
CA ALA A 243 -15.57 13.27 -6.42
C ALA A 243 -17.08 13.60 -6.48
N GLY A 244 -17.47 14.81 -6.09
CA GLY A 244 -18.85 15.30 -6.18
C GLY A 244 -19.39 15.40 -7.61
N ARG A 245 -18.51 15.66 -8.60
CA ARG A 245 -18.88 15.65 -10.03
C ARG A 245 -19.13 14.23 -10.56
N VAL A 246 -18.40 13.23 -10.08
CA VAL A 246 -18.54 11.81 -10.51
C VAL A 246 -19.85 11.19 -9.97
N SER A 247 -20.31 11.59 -8.79
CA SER A 247 -21.55 11.09 -8.17
C SER A 247 -22.85 11.53 -8.87
N ARG A 248 -22.79 12.44 -9.87
CA ARG A 248 -23.98 12.97 -10.59
C ARG A 248 -24.27 12.26 -11.92
N THR A 249 -23.72 11.06 -12.13
CA THR A 249 -24.07 10.22 -13.28
C THR A 249 -25.39 9.47 -12.98
N PRO A 250 -26.45 9.57 -13.81
CA PRO A 250 -27.78 9.11 -13.43
C PRO A 250 -27.82 7.59 -13.27
N ALA A 251 -28.30 7.14 -12.10
CA ALA A 251 -28.59 5.74 -11.82
C ALA A 251 -29.49 5.16 -12.92
N ARG A 252 -28.96 4.21 -13.68
CA ARG A 252 -29.72 3.44 -14.66
C ARG A 252 -30.75 2.61 -13.88
N ARG A 253 -32.02 3.04 -13.87
CA ARG A 253 -33.14 2.26 -13.29
C ARG A 253 -33.19 0.89 -13.96
N ALA A 254 -32.76 -0.16 -13.26
CA ALA A 254 -33.05 -1.53 -13.63
C ALA A 254 -34.57 -1.74 -13.46
N LYS A 255 -35.29 -1.92 -14.57
CA LYS A 255 -36.68 -2.38 -14.55
C LYS A 255 -36.67 -3.83 -14.09
N HIS A 256 -37.16 -4.10 -12.88
CA HIS A 256 -37.51 -5.46 -12.47
C HIS A 256 -38.67 -5.94 -13.34
N THR A 257 -38.40 -6.84 -14.27
CA THR A 257 -39.42 -7.71 -14.88
C THR A 257 -39.63 -8.89 -13.95
N THR A 258 -40.73 -8.89 -13.20
CA THR A 258 -41.24 -10.07 -12.50
C THR A 258 -41.78 -11.05 -13.53
N PHE A 259 -41.18 -12.24 -13.60
CA PHE A 259 -41.78 -13.42 -14.21
C PHE A 259 -42.49 -14.19 -13.08
N SER A 260 -43.82 -14.30 -13.14
CA SER A 260 -44.57 -15.28 -12.36
C SER A 260 -44.66 -16.55 -13.21
N ALA A 261 -44.42 -17.70 -12.57
CA ALA A 261 -44.97 -18.97 -13.00
C ALA A 261 -46.47 -19.04 -12.67
#